data_AF-A0A916J6K1-F1
#
_entry.id   AF-A0A916J6K1-F1
#
_cell.length_a   1.000
_cell.length_b   1.000
_cell.length_c   1.000
_cell.angle_alpha   90.00
_cell.angle_beta   90.00
_cell.angle_gamma   90.00
#
_symmetry.space_group_name_H-M   'P 1'
#
loop_
_entity.id
_entity.type
_entity.pdbx_description
1 polymer ?
#
loop_
_entity_poly.entity_id
_entity_poly.type
_entity_poly.pdbx_seq_one_letter_code
_entity_poly.pdbx_strand_id
1 'polypeptide(L)'
;MKQMTLAATRGFEKHNRATRKAEFLSRMDGLMPWAGFCALIEPYHPKVGNGRPPVGLERMLRMYCVANWFNLADEACEDALYDVAVFREFCRFDPGCERIPDATTLRNFRQRTGLWPDRLLRT
;
A
#
# COMPACT_ATOMS: atom_id res chain seq x y z
N MET A 1 33.94 -2.28 26.41
CA MET A 1 32.59 -1.70 26.56
C MET A 1 31.70 -2.29 25.48
N LYS A 2 30.59 -2.97 25.84
CA LYS A 2 29.61 -3.47 24.87
C LYS A 2 28.59 -2.37 24.63
N GLN A 3 28.52 -1.85 23.41
CA GLN A 3 27.53 -0.87 22.98
C GLN A 3 26.15 -1.54 22.97
N MET A 4 25.22 -1.05 23.79
CA MET A 4 23.83 -1.47 23.72
C MET A 4 23.15 -0.62 22.64
N THR A 5 22.63 -1.29 21.61
CA THR A 5 21.89 -0.66 20.51
C THR A 5 20.51 -0.22 20.99
N LEU A 6 20.05 0.95 20.55
CA LEU A 6 18.75 1.56 20.89
C LEU A 6 17.55 0.62 20.61
N ALA A 7 17.70 -0.35 19.69
CA ALA A 7 16.71 -1.38 19.40
C ALA A 7 16.40 -2.32 20.58
N ALA A 8 17.27 -2.42 21.58
CA ALA A 8 17.05 -3.24 22.78
C ALA A 8 16.08 -2.58 23.78
N THR A 9 15.77 -1.30 23.63
CA THR A 9 14.92 -0.54 24.54
C THR A 9 13.46 -0.65 24.08
N ARG A 10 12.76 -1.73 24.45
CA ARG A 10 11.28 -1.90 24.32
C ARG A 10 10.46 -0.88 25.16
N GLY A 11 11.03 0.27 25.50
CA GLY A 11 10.46 1.25 26.43
C GLY A 11 9.41 2.17 25.81
N PHE A 12 9.41 2.35 24.50
CA PHE A 12 8.49 3.27 23.79
C PHE A 12 7.12 2.64 23.46
N GLU A 13 7.00 1.31 23.52
CA GLU A 13 5.75 0.57 23.26
C GLU A 13 4.71 0.74 24.38
N LYS A 14 5.12 1.17 25.58
CA LYS A 14 4.22 1.26 26.76
C LYS A 14 3.07 2.25 26.60
N HIS A 15 3.15 3.18 25.64
CA HIS A 15 2.14 4.20 25.40
C HIS A 15 1.73 4.32 23.91
N ASN A 16 1.79 3.22 23.15
CA ASN A 16 1.33 3.24 21.77
C ASN A 16 -0.20 3.17 21.71
N ARG A 17 -0.85 4.33 21.59
CA ARG A 17 -2.28 4.41 21.31
C ARG A 17 -2.51 4.16 19.83
N ALA A 18 -3.33 3.16 19.50
CA ALA A 18 -3.77 2.94 18.12
C ALA A 18 -4.37 4.24 17.55
N THR A 19 -3.82 4.71 16.43
CA THR A 19 -4.33 5.90 15.77
C THR A 19 -5.64 5.57 15.05
N ARG A 20 -6.54 6.55 14.87
CA ARG A 20 -7.78 6.36 14.10
C ARG A 20 -7.52 5.78 12.70
N LYS A 21 -6.39 6.14 12.08
CA LYS A 21 -5.97 5.60 10.78
C LYS A 21 -5.66 4.09 10.87
N ALA A 22 -4.96 3.67 11.93
CA ALA A 22 -4.63 2.26 12.15
C ALA A 22 -5.88 1.42 12.43
N GLU A 23 -6.80 1.90 13.26
CA GLU A 23 -8.07 1.23 13.53
C GLU A 23 -8.92 1.10 12.25
N PHE A 24 -9.01 2.17 11.46
CA PHE A 24 -9.71 2.15 10.18
C PHE A 24 -9.11 1.13 9.22
N LEU A 25 -7.79 1.16 9.03
CA LEU A 25 -7.10 0.25 8.11
C LEU A 25 -7.20 -1.22 8.54
N SER A 26 -7.10 -1.50 9.84
CA SER A 26 -7.30 -2.84 10.39
C SER A 26 -8.72 -3.36 10.12
N ARG A 27 -9.74 -2.51 10.34
CA ARG A 27 -11.12 -2.85 10.02
C ARG A 27 -11.31 -3.11 8.52
N MET A 28 -10.77 -2.26 7.67
CA MET A 28 -10.87 -2.42 6.22
C MET A 28 -10.13 -3.67 5.73
N ASP A 29 -8.99 -4.02 6.34
CA ASP A 29 -8.24 -5.24 6.00
C ASP A 29 -9.08 -6.50 6.20
N GLY A 30 -9.86 -6.56 7.28
CA GLY A 30 -10.74 -7.70 7.57
C GLY A 30 -12.03 -7.73 6.74
N LEU A 31 -12.50 -6.57 6.26
CA LEU A 31 -13.73 -6.48 5.46
C LEU A 31 -13.50 -6.76 3.97
N MET A 32 -12.29 -6.51 3.46
CA MET A 32 -11.99 -6.59 2.04
C MET A 32 -11.72 -8.02 1.58
N PRO A 33 -12.45 -8.57 0.60
CA PRO A 33 -12.13 -9.86 -0.01
C PRO A 33 -10.93 -9.77 -0.97
N TRP A 34 -9.72 -9.58 -0.41
CA TRP A 34 -8.49 -9.34 -1.16
C TRP A 34 -8.22 -10.36 -2.27
N ALA A 35 -8.37 -11.65 -1.98
CA ALA A 35 -8.16 -12.72 -2.95
C ALA A 35 -9.13 -12.61 -4.14
N GLY A 36 -10.40 -12.29 -3.88
CA GLY A 36 -11.40 -12.10 -4.94
C GLY A 36 -11.09 -10.90 -5.82
N PHE A 37 -10.71 -9.77 -5.22
CA PHE A 37 -10.29 -8.59 -5.99
C PHE A 37 -9.01 -8.84 -6.79
N CYS A 38 -8.03 -9.53 -6.20
CA CYS A 38 -6.81 -9.89 -6.92
C CYS A 38 -7.14 -10.77 -8.14
N ALA A 39 -8.01 -11.77 -8.01
CA ALA A 39 -8.41 -12.63 -9.12
C ALA A 39 -9.08 -11.86 -10.27
N LEU A 40 -9.88 -10.84 -9.96
CA LEU A 40 -10.52 -9.99 -10.97
C LEU A 40 -9.52 -9.08 -11.71
N ILE A 41 -8.46 -8.64 -11.01
CA ILE A 41 -7.48 -7.68 -11.53
C ILE A 41 -6.31 -8.39 -12.20
N GLU A 42 -6.00 -9.63 -11.80
CA GLU A 42 -4.88 -10.44 -12.31
C GLU A 42 -4.73 -10.43 -13.85
N PRO A 43 -5.80 -10.52 -14.66
CA PRO A 43 -5.67 -10.49 -16.13
C PRO A 43 -5.04 -9.19 -16.68
N TYR A 44 -5.15 -8.09 -15.93
CA TYR A 44 -4.66 -6.76 -16.32
C TYR A 44 -3.30 -6.41 -15.69
N HIS A 45 -2.82 -7.22 -14.73
CA HIS A 45 -1.55 -6.97 -14.06
C HIS A 45 -0.38 -7.54 -14.87
N PRO A 46 0.74 -6.79 -15.04
CA PRO A 46 1.90 -7.30 -15.75
C PRO A 46 2.43 -8.58 -15.08
N LYS A 47 2.60 -9.62 -15.90
CA LYS A 47 3.27 -10.86 -15.49
C LYS A 47 4.78 -10.63 -15.42
N VAL A 48 5.45 -11.43 -14.59
CA VAL A 48 6.92 -11.40 -14.48
C VAL A 48 7.53 -11.65 -15.86
N GLY A 49 8.40 -10.73 -16.30
CA GLY A 49 9.13 -10.81 -17.56
C GLY A 49 10.58 -10.38 -17.38
N ASN A 50 11.30 -10.09 -18.47
CA ASN A 50 12.74 -9.78 -18.47
C ASN A 50 13.11 -8.36 -17.98
N GLY A 51 12.36 -7.80 -17.03
CA GLY A 51 12.58 -6.45 -16.49
C GLY A 51 12.55 -6.40 -14.97
N ARG A 52 12.42 -5.19 -14.40
CA ARG A 52 12.18 -5.02 -12.96
C ARG A 52 10.95 -5.86 -12.57
N PRO A 53 11.05 -6.75 -11.56
CA PRO A 53 9.92 -7.55 -11.14
C PRO A 53 8.72 -6.65 -10.82
N PRO A 54 7.53 -6.93 -11.37
CA PRO A 54 6.35 -6.17 -11.04
C PRO A 54 6.06 -6.29 -9.55
N VAL A 55 5.64 -5.19 -8.94
CA VAL A 55 5.20 -5.16 -7.55
C VAL A 55 4.04 -6.15 -7.38
N GLY A 56 3.98 -6.82 -6.23
CA GLY A 56 2.90 -7.77 -5.94
C GLY A 56 1.53 -7.14 -6.11
N LEU A 57 0.62 -7.83 -6.81
CA LEU A 57 -0.72 -7.34 -7.14
C LEU A 57 -1.49 -6.85 -5.91
N GLU A 58 -1.49 -7.65 -4.85
CA GLU A 58 -2.17 -7.30 -3.60
C GLU A 58 -1.59 -6.01 -2.98
N ARG A 59 -0.27 -5.81 -3.06
CA ARG A 59 0.39 -4.60 -2.53
C ARG A 59 0.01 -3.36 -3.33
N MET A 60 -0.05 -3.47 -4.66
CA MET A 60 -0.54 -2.40 -5.53
C MET A 60 -2.01 -2.08 -5.27
N LEU A 61 -2.84 -3.10 -5.06
CA LEU A 61 -4.25 -2.92 -4.73
C LEU A 61 -4.43 -2.23 -3.38
N ARG A 62 -3.66 -2.63 -2.35
CA ARG A 62 -3.67 -1.98 -1.03
C ARG A 62 -3.24 -0.52 -1.11
N MET A 63 -2.17 -0.21 -1.86
CA MET A 63 -1.74 1.16 -2.13
C MET A 63 -2.86 1.97 -2.79
N TYR A 64 -3.53 1.42 -3.81
CA TYR A 64 -4.69 2.06 -4.43
C TYR A 64 -5.84 2.32 -3.44
N CYS A 65 -6.15 1.36 -2.57
CA CYS A 65 -7.17 1.54 -1.54
C CYS A 65 -6.81 2.66 -0.55
N VAL A 66 -5.54 2.74 -0.11
CA VAL A 66 -5.07 3.84 0.74
C VAL A 66 -5.24 5.19 0.04
N ALA A 67 -4.82 5.29 -1.23
CA ALA A 67 -5.00 6.51 -2.00
C ALA A 67 -6.49 6.93 -2.08
N ASN A 68 -7.38 5.96 -2.35
CA ASN A 68 -8.81 6.22 -2.48
C ASN A 68 -9.48 6.58 -1.15
N TRP A 69 -9.21 5.85 -0.06
CA TRP A 69 -9.87 6.07 1.24
C TRP A 69 -9.43 7.36 1.92
N PHE A 70 -8.19 7.79 1.70
CA PHE A 70 -7.66 9.03 2.26
C PHE A 70 -7.66 10.19 1.27
N ASN A 71 -8.28 10.02 0.09
CA ASN A 71 -8.39 11.02 -0.97
C ASN A 71 -7.02 11.65 -1.33
N LEU A 72 -6.01 10.79 -1.52
CA LEU A 72 -4.65 11.19 -1.87
C LEU A 72 -4.46 11.15 -3.38
N ALA A 73 -3.81 12.18 -3.92
CA ALA A 73 -3.24 12.14 -5.26
C ALA A 73 -2.13 11.07 -5.33
N ASP A 74 -1.76 10.62 -6.53
CA ASP A 74 -0.78 9.54 -6.69
C ASP A 74 0.58 9.90 -6.04
N GLU A 75 1.04 11.15 -6.18
CA GLU A 75 2.26 11.67 -5.53
C GLU A 75 2.13 11.74 -4.00
N ALA A 76 1.00 12.27 -3.51
CA ALA A 76 0.74 12.33 -2.07
C ALA A 76 0.62 10.93 -1.43
N CYS A 77 0.20 9.92 -2.19
CA CYS A 77 0.16 8.54 -1.73
C CYS A 77 1.57 7.94 -1.62
N GLU A 78 2.44 8.19 -2.60
CA GLU A 78 3.86 7.82 -2.54
C GLU A 78 4.52 8.41 -1.28
N ASP A 79 4.40 9.73 -1.10
CA ASP A 79 4.98 10.43 0.07
C ASP A 79 4.42 9.88 1.38
N ALA A 80 3.10 9.67 1.47
CA ALA A 80 2.47 9.15 2.67
C ALA A 80 2.92 7.71 3.03
N LEU A 81 3.34 6.90 2.06
CA LEU A 81 3.90 5.57 2.31
C LEU A 81 5.34 5.62 2.87
N TYR A 82 6.09 6.69 2.60
CA TYR A 82 7.37 6.94 3.26
C TYR A 82 7.18 7.50 4.67
N ASP A 83 6.25 8.45 4.84
CA ASP A 83 6.08 9.21 6.09
C ASP A 83 5.25 8.48 7.15
N VAL A 84 4.23 7.71 6.75
CA VAL A 84 3.25 7.12 7.66
C VAL A 84 3.44 5.60 7.74
N ALA A 85 4.09 5.15 8.81
CA ALA A 85 4.37 3.72 9.03
C ALA A 85 3.13 2.81 8.92
N VAL A 86 1.97 3.26 9.42
CA VAL A 86 0.72 2.48 9.38
C VAL A 86 0.26 2.21 7.93
N PHE A 87 0.45 3.17 7.01
CA PHE A 87 0.09 2.98 5.60
C PHE A 87 1.00 1.96 4.93
N ARG A 88 2.29 2.04 5.24
CA ARG A 88 3.31 1.12 4.78
C ARG A 88 3.08 -0.31 5.26
N GLU A 89 2.81 -0.47 6.55
CA GLU A 89 2.47 -1.75 7.18
C GLU A 89 1.21 -2.36 6.56
N PHE A 90 0.16 -1.55 6.39
CA PHE A 90 -1.08 -1.99 5.74
C PHE A 90 -0.86 -2.48 4.30
N CYS A 91 0.01 -1.80 3.54
CA CYS A 91 0.36 -2.19 2.17
C CYS A 91 1.38 -3.33 2.08
N ARG A 92 1.93 -3.78 3.22
CA ARG A 92 2.93 -4.86 3.32
C ARG A 92 4.23 -4.57 2.55
N PHE A 93 4.64 -3.30 2.53
CA PHE A 93 5.96 -2.91 2.00
C PHE A 93 7.01 -2.98 3.10
N ASP A 94 8.12 -3.68 2.83
CA ASP A 94 9.31 -3.67 3.68
C ASP A 94 10.41 -2.81 3.02
N PRO A 95 10.70 -1.59 3.53
CA PRO A 95 11.75 -0.73 3.01
C PRO A 95 13.15 -1.36 3.00
N GLY A 96 13.39 -2.37 3.84
CA GLY A 96 14.67 -3.07 3.89
C GLY A 96 14.88 -4.03 2.72
N CYS A 97 13.80 -4.47 2.07
CA CYS A 97 13.83 -5.47 1.00
C CYS A 97 13.37 -4.93 -0.35
N GLU A 98 12.46 -3.94 -0.37
CA GLU A 98 11.91 -3.39 -1.61
C GLU A 98 11.67 -1.87 -1.54
N ARG A 99 11.80 -1.22 -2.70
CA ARG A 99 11.47 0.20 -2.85
C ARG A 99 9.95 0.36 -3.01
N ILE A 100 9.37 1.33 -2.31
CA ILE A 100 7.97 1.74 -2.47
C ILE A 100 7.73 2.15 -3.95
N PRO A 101 6.63 1.72 -4.57
CA PRO A 101 6.30 2.09 -5.95
C PRO A 101 6.09 3.60 -6.05
N ASP A 102 6.59 4.20 -7.14
CA ASP A 102 6.38 5.63 -7.38
C ASP A 102 4.94 5.94 -7.84
N ALA A 103 4.59 7.22 -7.82
CA ALA A 103 3.30 7.74 -8.25
C ALA A 103 2.95 7.29 -9.68
N THR A 104 3.94 7.21 -10.57
CA THR A 104 3.73 6.77 -11.96
C THR A 104 3.33 5.29 -12.03
N THR A 105 3.85 4.47 -11.13
CA THR A 105 3.52 3.05 -11.01
C THR A 105 2.08 2.87 -10.56
N LEU A 106 1.63 3.66 -9.56
CA LEU A 106 0.23 3.69 -9.14
C LEU A 106 -0.71 4.18 -10.25
N ARG A 107 -0.31 5.25 -10.95
CA ARG A 107 -1.06 5.78 -12.10
C ARG A 107 -1.24 4.73 -13.20
N ASN A 108 -0.15 4.05 -13.58
CA ASN A 108 -0.17 3.00 -14.59
C ASN A 108 -1.04 1.81 -14.16
N PHE A 109 -1.01 1.45 -12.88
CA PHE A 109 -1.87 0.41 -12.32
C PHE A 109 -3.35 0.78 -12.47
N ARG A 110 -3.74 2.01 -12.11
CA ARG A 110 -5.13 2.50 -12.26
C ARG A 110 -5.61 2.47 -13.70
N GLN A 111 -4.77 2.88 -14.64
CA GLN A 111 -5.10 2.90 -16.06
C GLN A 111 -5.31 1.49 -16.63
N ARG A 112 -4.43 0.55 -16.30
CA ARG A 112 -4.49 -0.84 -16.82
C ARG A 112 -5.68 -1.61 -16.28
N THR A 113 -5.98 -1.43 -14.99
CA THR A 113 -7.05 -2.14 -14.29
C THR A 113 -8.44 -1.54 -14.53
N GLY A 114 -8.51 -0.35 -15.14
CA GLY A 114 -9.78 0.31 -15.44
C GLY A 114 -10.47 0.90 -14.21
N LEU A 115 -9.77 1.05 -13.08
CA LEU A 115 -10.28 1.59 -11.81
C LEU A 115 -10.42 3.14 -11.82
N TRP A 116 -10.73 3.73 -12.98
CA TRP A 116 -10.98 5.16 -13.13
C TRP A 116 -12.46 5.49 -12.86
N PRO A 117 -12.77 6.54 -12.07
CA PRO A 117 -14.15 7.00 -11.88
C PRO A 117 -14.86 7.32 -13.21
N ASP A 118 -14.16 7.95 -14.17
CA ASP A 118 -14.75 8.42 -15.43
C ASP A 118 -15.25 7.31 -16.36
N ARG A 119 -14.85 6.05 -16.15
CA ARG A 119 -15.40 4.93 -16.94
C ARG A 119 -16.82 4.57 -16.52
N LEU A 120 -17.23 4.95 -15.31
CA LEU A 120 -18.59 4.74 -14.78
C LEU A 120 -19.54 5.92 -15.09
N LEU A 121 -19.03 7.04 -15.61
CA LEU A 121 -19.80 8.25 -15.93
C LEU A 121 -20.10 8.43 -17.44
N ARG A 122 -19.80 7.42 -18.27
CA ARG A 122 -20.08 7.40 -19.72
C ARG A 122 -21.14 6.36 -20.12
N THR A 123 -22.13 6.13 -19.26
CA THR A 123 -23.39 5.45 -19.59
C THR A 123 -24.52 6.47 -19.49
#